data_AF-A0A4U9HF73-F1
#
_entry.id   AF-A0A4U9HF73-F1
#
_cell.length_a   1.000
_cell.length_b   1.000
_cell.length_c   1.000
_cell.angle_alpha   90.00
_cell.angle_beta   90.00
_cell.angle_gamma   90.00
#
_symmetry.space_group_name_H-M   'P 1'
#
loop_
_entity.id
_entity.type
_entity.pdbx_description
1 polymer ?
#
loop_
_entity_poly.entity_id
_entity_poly.type
_entity_poly.pdbx_seq_one_letter_code
_entity_poly.pdbx_strand_id
1 'polypeptide(L)' 'MLGQTVLAKACIAAGMTFDSSQAHSALYDTEQTALLFCELVNRWKRLGGWPLALDAGDDE' A
#
# COMPACT_ATOMS: atom_id res chain seq x y z
N MET A 1 -8.05 -4.29 -2.32
CA MET A 1 -7.89 -3.00 -1.59
C MET A 1 -8.36 -3.16 -0.14
N LEU A 2 -7.94 -2.29 0.79
CA LEU A 2 -8.24 -2.42 2.23
C LEU A 2 -9.54 -1.70 2.68
N GLY A 3 -10.09 -0.79 1.87
CA GLY A 3 -11.35 -0.08 2.16
C GLY A 3 -11.29 1.01 3.25
N GLN A 4 -10.12 1.23 3.86
CA GLN A 4 -9.90 2.27 4.87
C GLN A 4 -9.44 3.58 4.23
N THR A 5 -9.94 4.70 4.75
CA THR A 5 -9.54 6.06 4.33
C THR A 5 -8.75 6.81 5.38
N VAL A 6 -8.80 6.38 6.64
CA VAL A 6 -7.98 6.93 7.74
C VAL A 6 -6.65 6.18 7.78
N LEU A 7 -5.52 6.90 7.72
CA LEU A 7 -4.16 6.33 7.64
C LEU A 7 -3.90 5.27 8.71
N ALA A 8 -4.13 5.60 9.99
CA ALA A 8 -3.94 4.66 11.10
C ALA A 8 -4.71 3.34 10.91
N LYS A 9 -5.98 3.43 10.47
CA LYS A 9 -6.82 2.25 10.21
C LYS A 9 -6.31 1.46 9.02
N ALA A 10 -5.83 2.14 7.98
CA ALA A 10 -5.27 1.50 6.79
C ALA A 10 -3.96 0.76 7.11
N CYS A 11 -3.06 1.36 7.90
CA CYS A 11 -1.83 0.71 8.37
C CYS A 11 -2.15 -0.54 9.18
N ILE A 12 -3.06 -0.45 10.16
CA ILE A 12 -3.47 -1.61 10.97
C ILE A 12 -4.09 -2.71 10.09
N ALA A 13 -4.96 -2.36 9.14
CA ALA A 13 -5.57 -3.31 8.20
C ALA A 13 -4.54 -3.94 7.22
N ALA A 14 -3.43 -3.25 6.95
CA ALA A 14 -2.29 -3.75 6.20
C ALA A 14 -1.36 -4.65 7.04
N GLY A 15 -1.64 -4.82 8.34
CA GLY A 15 -0.78 -5.56 9.27
C GLY A 15 0.44 -4.76 9.75
N MET A 16 0.45 -3.44 9.56
CA MET A 16 1.50 -2.53 10.00
C MET A 16 1.18 -1.94 11.37
N THR A 17 2.21 -1.68 12.17
CA THR A 17 2.08 -0.92 13.42
C THR A 17 1.93 0.56 13.14
N PHE A 18 1.07 1.26 13.87
CA PHE A 18 0.91 2.71 13.79
C PHE A 18 0.88 3.31 15.19
N ASP A 19 1.78 4.25 15.46
CA ASP A 19 1.91 4.95 16.73
C ASP A 19 1.19 6.30 16.68
N SER A 20 0.02 6.39 17.31
CA SER A 20 -0.78 7.60 17.35
C SER A 20 -0.08 8.79 18.00
N SER A 21 0.92 8.55 18.87
CA SER A 21 1.68 9.63 19.49
C SER A 21 2.60 10.37 18.50
N GLN A 22 2.95 9.72 17.38
CA GLN A 22 3.80 10.28 16.32
C GLN A 22 3.02 10.77 15.11
N ALA A 23 1.70 10.59 15.06
CA ALA A 23 0.80 10.94 13.95
C ALA A 23 0.62 12.46 13.68
N HIS A 24 1.50 13.28 14.25
CA HIS A 24 1.61 14.72 14.02
C HIS A 24 3.01 15.11 13.51
N SER A 25 3.90 14.12 13.35
CA SER A 25 5.19 14.27 12.70
C SER A 25 5.04 14.02 11.21
N ALA A 26 5.28 15.04 10.40
CA ALA A 26 5.23 14.92 8.95
C ALA A 26 6.19 13.84 8.42
N LEU A 27 7.34 13.65 9.08
CA LEU A 27 8.28 12.58 8.75
C LEU A 27 7.64 11.21 8.97
N TYR A 28 7.07 10.98 10.15
CA TYR A 28 6.44 9.71 10.50
C TYR A 28 5.27 9.39 9.57
N ASP A 29 4.39 10.36 9.34
CA ASP A 29 3.24 10.17 8.46
C ASP A 29 3.68 9.87 7.02
N THR A 30 4.76 10.49 6.54
CA THR A 30 5.33 10.23 5.22
C THR A 30 5.91 8.82 5.14
N GLU A 31 6.66 8.38 6.16
CA GLU A 31 7.20 7.02 6.23
C GLU A 31 6.09 5.96 6.26
N GLN A 32 5.07 6.13 7.10
CA GLN A 32 3.93 5.21 7.18
C GLN A 32 3.15 5.18 5.86
N THR A 33 2.95 6.34 5.24
CA THR A 33 2.26 6.45 3.95
C THR A 33 3.05 5.77 2.84
N ALA A 34 4.38 5.95 2.79
CA ALA A 34 5.23 5.31 1.79
C ALA A 34 5.20 3.78 1.92
N LEU A 35 5.30 3.27 3.15
CA LEU A 35 5.21 1.83 3.42
C LEU A 35 3.83 1.28 3.04
N LEU A 36 2.75 1.97 3.40
CA LEU A 36 1.39 1.58 3.05
C LEU A 36 1.16 1.58 1.54
N PHE A 37 1.66 2.60 0.83
CA PHE A 37 1.61 2.68 -0.62
C PHE A 37 2.29 1.49 -1.28
N CYS A 38 3.53 1.20 -0.85
CA CYS A 38 4.29 0.03 -1.33
C CYS A 38 3.52 -1.28 -1.09
N GLU A 39 2.94 -1.48 0.08
CA GLU A 39 2.15 -2.69 0.37
C GLU A 39 0.90 -2.76 -0.52
N LEU A 40 0.17 -1.66 -0.75
CA LEU A 40 -1.00 -1.67 -1.61
C LEU A 40 -0.66 -2.04 -3.06
N VAL A 41 0.38 -1.44 -3.62
CA VAL A 41 0.85 -1.72 -4.99
C VAL A 41 1.36 -3.16 -5.10
N ASN A 42 2.20 -3.59 -4.15
CA ASN A 42 2.74 -4.94 -4.14
C ASN A 42 1.65 -6.00 -3.93
N ARG A 43 0.63 -5.71 -3.11
CA ARG A 43 -0.53 -6.57 -2.95
C ARG A 43 -1.32 -6.69 -4.24
N TRP A 44 -1.55 -5.57 -4.95
CA TRP A 44 -2.22 -5.61 -6.26
C TRP A 44 -1.46 -6.49 -7.26
N LYS A 45 -0.13 -6.34 -7.32
CA LYS A 45 0.75 -7.20 -8.11
C LYS A 45 0.63 -8.67 -7.70
N ARG A 46 0.70 -9.01 -6.41
CA ARG A 46 0.58 -10.40 -5.90
C ARG A 46 -0.77 -11.03 -6.23
N LEU A 47 -1.83 -10.25 -6.34
CA LEU A 47 -3.17 -10.70 -6.71
C LEU A 47 -3.39 -10.79 -8.23
N GLY A 48 -2.35 -10.59 -9.04
CA GLY A 48 -2.43 -10.69 -10.50
C GLY A 48 -3.05 -9.45 -11.17
N GLY A 49 -3.15 -8.33 -10.47
CA GLY A 49 -3.67 -7.09 -11.03
C GLY A 49 -2.66 -6.31 -11.88
N TRP A 50 -1.38 -6.69 -11.81
CA TRP A 50 -0.30 -6.15 -12.65
C TRP A 50 0.83 -7.19 -12.83
N PRO A 51 1.44 -7.33 -14.02
CA PRO A 51 1.16 -6.61 -15.26
C PRO A 51 -0.24 -6.91 -15.81
N LEU A 52 -0.78 -5.99 -16.61
CA LEU A 52 -2.06 -6.22 -17.29
C LEU A 52 -1.90 -7.41 -18.24
N ALA A 53 -2.97 -8.17 -18.48
CA ALA A 53 -2.96 -9.35 -19.33
C ALA A 53 -2.72 -9.04 -20.85
N LEU A 54 -2.17 -7.87 -21.17
CA LEU A 54 -1.89 -7.42 -22.53
C LEU A 54 -0.49 -7.83 -23.03
N ASP A 55 0.38 -8.37 -22.17
CA ASP A 55 1.75 -8.76 -22.54
C ASP A 55 1.91 -10.27 -22.82
N ALA A 56 0.84 -10.98 -23.20
CA ALA A 56 0.91 -12.39 -23.64
C ALA A 56 0.85 -12.53 -25.17
N GLY A 57 1.23 -11.50 -25.92
CA GLY A 57 0.99 -11.47 -27.37
C GLY A 57 1.84 -10.55 -28.22
N ASP A 58 3.05 -10.13 -27.81
CA ASP A 58 4.01 -9.43 -28.67
C ASP A 58 5.47 -9.86 -28.35
N ASP A 59 5.71 -11.18 -28.27
CA ASP A 59 7.05 -11.75 -28.48
C ASP A 59 7.14 -12.18 -29.96
N GLU A 60 7.48 -11.25 -30.86
CA GLU A 60 8.00 -11.53 -32.22
C GLU A 60 9.44 -11.01 -32.35
#